data_AF-A0A444R3Q5-F1
#
_entry.id   AF-A0A444R3Q5-F1
#
_cell.length_a   1.000
_cell.length_b   1.000
_cell.length_c   1.000
_cell.angle_alpha   90.00
_cell.angle_beta   90.00
_cell.angle_gamma   90.00
#
_symmetry.space_group_name_H-M   'P 1'
#
loop_
_entity.id
_entity.type
_entity.pdbx_description
1 polymer ?
#
loop_
_entity_poly.entity_id
_entity_poly.type
_entity_poly.pdbx_seq_one_letter_code
_entity_poly.pdbx_strand_id
1 'polypeptide(L)' 'MKLISNDLRDGDKLPHRHVFNGMGYDGDNISPHL' A
#
# COMPACT_ATOMS: atom_id res chain seq x y z
N MET A 1 13.14 15.33 -9.13
CA MET A 1 13.30 14.36 -8.02
C MET A 1 12.51 13.11 -8.36
N LYS A 2 12.97 11.93 -7.93
CA LYS A 2 12.24 10.67 -8.10
C LYS A 2 11.75 10.21 -6.73
N LEU A 3 10.46 9.93 -6.59
CA LEU A 3 9.86 9.36 -5.38
C LEU A 3 9.94 7.83 -5.49
N ILE A 4 10.43 7.17 -4.45
CA ILE A 4 10.60 5.71 -4.43
C ILE A 4 10.07 5.14 -3.12
N SER A 5 9.42 3.99 -3.20
CA SER A 5 8.90 3.27 -2.05
C SER A 5 9.50 1.87 -2.02
N ASN A 6 9.84 1.38 -0.83
CA ASN A 6 10.19 -0.03 -0.63
C ASN A 6 8.93 -0.93 -0.65
N ASP A 7 7.76 -0.31 -0.47
CA ASP A 7 6.48 -0.97 -0.29
C ASP A 7 5.64 -0.97 -1.57
N LEU A 8 5.79 0.05 -2.42
CA LEU A 8 5.01 0.23 -3.63
C LEU A 8 5.86 0.23 -4.89
N ARG A 9 5.27 -0.26 -5.98
CA ARG A 9 5.77 -0.12 -7.34
C ARG A 9 4.69 0.53 -8.18
N ASP A 10 5.09 1.52 -8.97
CA ASP A 10 4.16 2.26 -9.82
C ASP A 10 3.53 1.34 -10.87
N GLY A 11 2.21 1.39 -10.97
CA GLY A 11 1.41 0.53 -11.85
C GLY A 11 1.14 -0.90 -11.36
N ASP A 12 1.80 -1.37 -10.30
CA ASP A 12 1.56 -2.70 -9.73
C ASP A 12 0.35 -2.74 -8.78
N LYS A 13 -0.16 -3.95 -8.50
CA LYS A 13 -1.23 -4.16 -7.51
C LYS A 13 -0.75 -3.76 -6.10
N LEU A 14 -1.60 -3.03 -5.37
CA LEU A 14 -1.34 -2.63 -4.00
C LEU A 14 -1.16 -3.85 -3.08
N PRO A 15 -0.04 -3.95 -2.32
CA PRO A 15 0.12 -5.01 -1.33
C PRO A 15 -0.94 -4.93 -0.24
N HIS A 16 -1.39 -6.09 0.23
CA HIS A 16 -2.51 -6.23 1.19
C HIS A 16 -2.36 -5.40 2.46
N ARG A 17 -1.14 -5.27 2.98
CA ARG A 17 -0.83 -4.48 4.19
C ARG A 17 -1.20 -3.00 4.08
N HIS A 18 -1.27 -2.47 2.86
CA HIS A 18 -1.64 -1.08 2.58
C HIS A 18 -3.11 -0.93 2.19
N VAL A 19 -3.85 -2.04 2.10
CA VAL A 19 -5.30 -2.03 1.90
C VAL A 19 -5.97 -1.66 3.22
N PHE A 20 -7.12 -1.00 3.13
CA PHE A 20 -7.94 -0.68 4.29
C PHE A 20 -8.47 -1.94 5.00
N ASN A 21 -8.80 -1.83 6.28
CA ASN A 21 -9.24 -2.94 7.14
C ASN A 21 -10.69 -2.81 7.63
N GLY A 22 -11.54 -2.23 6.78
CA GLY A 22 -12.97 -2.06 7.01
C GLY A 22 -13.76 -2.13 5.70
N MET A 23 -15.09 -1.97 5.77
CA MET A 23 -16.00 -2.03 4.60
C MET A 23 -15.94 -3.36 3.82
N GLY A 24 -15.58 -4.46 4.49
CA GLY A 24 -15.43 -5.78 3.87
C GLY A 24 -14.03 -6.09 3.35
N TYR A 25 -13.06 -5.20 3.57
CA TYR A 25 -11.64 -5.46 3.35
C TYR A 25 -10.94 -5.84 4.65
N ASP A 26 -9.92 -6.68 4.52
CA ASP A 26 -9.15 -7.29 5.62
C ASP A 26 -7.66 -6.93 5.52
N GLY A 27 -7.33 -5.76 4.96
CA GLY A 27 -5.95 -5.26 4.95
C GLY A 27 -5.44 -4.87 6.33
N ASP A 28 -4.26 -4.26 6.39
CA ASP A 28 -3.69 -3.78 7.67
C ASP A 28 -3.87 -2.27 7.88
N ASN A 29 -4.28 -1.53 6.85
CA ASN A 29 -4.43 -0.07 6.83
C ASN A 29 -3.14 0.67 7.27
N ILE A 30 -1.97 0.18 6.84
CA ILE A 30 -0.66 0.75 7.16
C ILE A 30 -0.15 1.58 5.97
N SER A 31 0.33 2.80 6.24
CA SER A 31 0.92 3.66 5.21
C SER A 31 2.24 3.09 4.66
N PRO A 32 2.50 3.20 3.34
CA PRO A 32 3.76 2.78 2.74
C PRO A 32 4.90 3.77 3.05
N HIS A 33 6.13 3.26 2.99
CA HIS A 33 7.36 4.06 2.98
C HIS A 33 7.42 4.98 1.76
N LEU A 34 8.00 6.18 1.91
CA LEU A 34 8.31 7.13 0.85
C LEU A 34 9.68 7.78 1.04
#